data_AF-A0A212EWF4-F1
#
_entry.id   AF-A0A212EWF4-F1
#
_cell.length_a   1.000
_cell.length_b   1.000
_cell.length_c   1.000
_cell.angle_alpha   90.00
_cell.angle_beta   90.00
_cell.angle_gamma   90.00
#
_symmetry.space_group_name_H-M   'P 1'
#
loop_
_entity.id
_entity.type
_entity.pdbx_description
1 polymer ?
#
loop_
_entity_poly.entity_id
_entity_poly.type
_entity_poly.pdbx_seq_one_letter_code
_entity_poly.pdbx_strand_id
1 'polypeptide(L)'
;MVVFGPDEVGLVDTSPCAGIRADLKLCLLNSDCCKEHKKTPRECLKDGLVPNECLQLRQSFFECKRSLLDNRRRFRGHKGY
;
A
#
# COMPACT_ATOMS: atom_id res chain seq x y z
N MET A 1 -15.31 -5.06 -4.55
CA MET A 1 -14.79 -6.43 -4.74
C MET A 1 -13.39 -6.30 -5.33
N VAL A 2 -12.36 -6.85 -4.69
CA VAL A 2 -10.99 -6.86 -5.23
C VAL A 2 -10.86 -8.11 -6.08
N VAL A 3 -10.86 -7.94 -7.40
CA VAL A 3 -10.56 -9.02 -8.35
C VAL A 3 -9.04 -9.23 -8.36
N PHE A 4 -8.62 -10.47 -8.10
CA PHE A 4 -7.23 -10.91 -8.23
C PHE A 4 -7.11 -11.60 -9.59
N GLY A 5 -6.72 -10.82 -10.62
CA GLY A 5 -6.35 -11.31 -11.94
C GLY A 5 -4.94 -10.82 -12.29
N PRO A 6 -4.11 -11.65 -12.96
CA PRO A 6 -2.66 -11.41 -13.07
C PRO A 6 -2.22 -10.29 -14.04
N ASP A 7 -3.08 -9.75 -14.91
CA ASP A 7 -2.62 -8.91 -16.02
C ASP A 7 -3.23 -7.50 -16.11
N GLU A 8 -3.96 -7.03 -15.10
CA GLU A 8 -4.55 -5.68 -15.11
C GLU A 8 -4.20 -4.93 -13.82
N VAL A 9 -3.01 -4.32 -13.81
CA VAL A 9 -2.53 -3.42 -12.75
C VAL A 9 -3.27 -2.08 -12.87
N GLY A 10 -4.57 -2.11 -12.62
CA GLY A 10 -5.44 -0.95 -12.57
C GLY A 10 -6.21 -0.98 -11.27
N LEU A 11 -5.67 -0.37 -10.22
CA LEU A 11 -6.45 -0.14 -9.01
C LEU A 11 -7.51 0.91 -9.37
N VAL A 12 -8.79 0.51 -9.44
CA VAL A 12 -9.94 1.44 -9.68
C VAL A 12 -10.10 2.48 -8.55
N ASP A 13 -9.28 2.40 -7.51
CA ASP A 13 -9.25 3.38 -6.44
C ASP A 13 -8.74 4.73 -7.00
N THR A 14 -9.63 5.72 -7.14
CA THR A 14 -9.28 7.12 -7.49
C THR A 14 -8.84 7.95 -6.27
N SER A 15 -8.57 7.27 -5.15
CA SER A 15 -8.20 7.95 -3.91
C SER A 15 -6.81 8.60 -4.02
N PRO A 16 -6.55 9.73 -3.35
CA PRO A 16 -5.27 10.44 -3.41
C PRO A 16 -4.03 9.65 -2.92
N CYS A 17 -4.22 8.45 -2.34
CA CYS A 17 -3.14 7.54 -1.94
C CYS A 17 -3.18 6.21 -2.71
N ALA A 18 -3.83 6.17 -3.87
CA ALA A 18 -4.04 4.95 -4.64
C ALA A 18 -2.74 4.40 -5.25
N GLY A 19 -1.85 5.26 -5.74
CA GLY A 19 -0.56 4.82 -6.28
C GLY A 19 0.30 4.09 -5.24
N ILE A 20 0.45 4.67 -4.04
CA ILE A 20 1.22 4.03 -2.94
C ILE A 20 0.55 2.73 -2.50
N ARG A 21 -0.79 2.66 -2.56
CA ARG A 21 -1.53 1.42 -2.25
C ARG A 21 -1.24 0.34 -3.30
N ALA A 22 -1.16 0.69 -4.58
CA ALA A 22 -0.82 -0.23 -5.66
C ALA A 22 0.60 -0.79 -5.46
N ASP A 23 1.58 0.07 -5.18
CA ASP A 23 2.96 -0.34 -4.95
C ASP A 23 3.12 -1.21 -3.71
N LEU A 24 2.45 -0.85 -2.62
CA LEU A 24 2.46 -1.66 -1.40
C LEU A 24 1.87 -3.05 -1.67
N LYS A 25 0.79 -3.14 -2.46
CA LYS A 25 0.17 -4.41 -2.83
C LYS A 25 1.10 -5.24 -3.72
N LEU A 26 1.75 -4.61 -4.70
CA LEU A 26 2.73 -5.26 -5.57
C LEU A 26 3.93 -5.78 -4.79
N CYS A 27 4.46 -4.98 -3.87
CA CYS A 27 5.56 -5.35 -3.00
C CYS A 27 5.20 -6.56 -2.11
N LEU A 28 3.99 -6.56 -1.53
CA LEU A 28 3.49 -7.67 -0.71
C LEU A 28 3.26 -8.94 -1.53
N LEU A 29 2.71 -8.83 -2.74
CA LEU A 29 2.55 -9.97 -3.66
C LEU A 29 3.89 -10.56 -4.10
N ASN A 30 4.91 -9.72 -4.23
CA ASN A 30 6.26 -10.16 -4.56
C ASN A 30 7.02 -10.80 -3.39
N SER A 31 6.67 -10.44 -2.15
CA SER A 31 7.31 -10.93 -0.94
C SER A 31 7.03 -12.41 -0.65
N ASP A 32 8.01 -13.07 -0.03
CA ASP A 32 7.98 -14.49 0.31
C ASP A 32 6.83 -14.84 1.26
N CYS A 33 6.40 -13.90 2.10
CA CYS A 33 5.28 -14.13 3.00
C CYS A 33 3.94 -14.40 2.28
N CYS A 34 3.68 -13.76 1.14
CA CYS A 34 2.47 -14.07 0.36
C CYS A 34 2.69 -15.27 -0.57
N LYS A 35 3.90 -15.46 -1.10
CA LYS A 35 4.22 -16.55 -2.04
C LYS A 35 4.39 -17.91 -1.35
N GLU A 36 5.18 -17.98 -0.29
CA GLU A 36 5.53 -19.23 0.40
C GLU A 36 4.51 -19.59 1.47
N HIS A 37 4.17 -18.64 2.35
CA HIS A 37 3.31 -18.92 3.49
C HIS A 37 1.81 -18.87 3.16
N LYS A 38 1.43 -18.43 1.95
CA LYS A 38 0.04 -18.21 1.52
C LYS A 38 -0.81 -17.42 2.53
N LYS A 39 -0.16 -16.57 3.33
CA LYS A 39 -0.80 -15.73 4.33
C LYS A 39 -1.43 -14.52 3.66
N THR A 40 -2.44 -13.94 4.31
CA THR A 40 -3.00 -12.68 3.80
C THR A 40 -1.96 -11.56 3.96
N PRO A 41 -1.92 -10.56 3.05
CA PRO A 41 -0.98 -9.44 3.16
C PRO A 41 -1.08 -8.69 4.51
N ARG A 42 -2.25 -8.74 5.16
CA ARG A 42 -2.47 -8.16 6.49
C ARG A 42 -1.76 -8.93 7.61
N GLU A 43 -1.69 -10.25 7.50
CA GLU A 43 -0.97 -11.11 8.44
C GLU A 43 0.54 -10.97 8.23
N CYS A 44 1.01 -10.91 6.98
CA CYS A 44 2.41 -10.63 6.68
C CYS A 44 2.90 -9.31 7.30
N LEU A 45 2.08 -8.26 7.23
CA LEU A 45 2.37 -6.97 7.85
C LEU A 45 2.33 -6.98 9.39
N LYS A 46 1.65 -7.95 10.01
CA LYS A 46 1.63 -8.12 11.47
C LYS A 46 2.84 -8.91 11.95
N ASP A 47 3.21 -9.96 11.21
CA ASP A 47 4.31 -10.85 11.56
C ASP A 47 5.69 -10.21 11.29
N GLY A 48 5.75 -9.13 10.50
CA GLY A 48 6.99 -8.41 10.22
C GLY A 48 7.94 -9.15 9.28
N LEU A 49 7.49 -10.26 8.68
CA LEU A 49 8.23 -11.10 7.72
C LEU A 49 8.30 -10.48 6.32
N VAL A 50 8.34 -9.15 6.22
CA VAL A 50 8.25 -8.43 4.95
C VAL A 50 9.55 -7.66 4.72
N PRO A 51 10.12 -7.65 3.51
CA PRO A 51 11.31 -6.87 3.21
C PRO A 51 11.16 -5.39 3.54
N ASN A 52 12.30 -4.75 3.86
CA ASN A 52 12.38 -3.34 4.28
C ASN A 52 11.74 -2.38 3.28
N GLU A 53 11.79 -2.68 1.99
CA GLU A 53 11.16 -1.90 0.93
C GLU A 53 9.64 -1.80 1.11
N CYS A 54 8.96 -2.91 1.42
CA CYS A 54 7.52 -2.89 1.66
C CYS A 54 7.18 -2.19 2.99
N LEU A 55 8.07 -2.22 3.98
CA LEU A 55 7.90 -1.47 5.23
C LEU A 55 7.99 0.05 4.99
N GLN A 56 8.89 0.50 4.12
CA GLN A 56 8.97 1.89 3.70
C GLN A 56 7.70 2.31 2.95
N LEU A 57 7.22 1.50 2.00
CA LEU A 57 5.95 1.77 1.29
C LEU A 57 4.76 1.83 2.25
N ARG A 58 4.73 0.98 3.28
CA ARG A 58 3.71 1.04 4.34
C ARG A 58 3.78 2.36 5.12
N GLN A 59 4.98 2.84 5.44
CA GLN A 59 5.16 4.11 6.13
C GLN A 59 4.68 5.28 5.25
N SER A 60 5.06 5.29 3.98
CA SER A 60 4.58 6.27 2.98
C SER A 60 3.05 6.25 2.83
N PHE A 61 2.43 5.07 2.82
CA PHE A 61 0.98 4.93 2.77
C PHE A 61 0.31 5.52 4.03
N PHE A 62 0.91 5.28 5.21
CA PHE A 62 0.43 5.84 6.46
C PHE A 62 0.58 7.38 6.49
N GLU A 63 1.70 7.90 6.01
CA GLU A 63 1.93 9.34 5.86
C GLU A 63 0.93 9.99 4.90
N CYS A 64 0.67 9.35 3.75
CA CYS A 64 -0.31 9.84 2.79
C CYS A 64 -1.69 9.92 3.43
N LYS A 65 -2.15 8.84 4.09
CA LYS A 65 -3.44 8.83 4.78
C LYS A 65 -3.49 9.86 5.91
N ARG A 66 -2.40 10.04 6.66
CA ARG A 66 -2.27 11.07 7.70
C ARG A 66 -2.34 12.48 7.11
N SER A 67 -1.75 12.70 5.95
CA SER A 67 -1.80 13.97 5.22
C SER A 67 -3.20 14.31 4.69
N LEU A 68 -4.10 13.33 4.53
CA LEU A 68 -5.51 13.58 4.21
C LEU A 68 -6.30 14.08 5.43
N LEU A 69 -5.94 13.62 6.63
CA LEU A 69 -6.57 14.01 7.88
C LEU A 69 -5.98 15.30 8.47
N ASP A 70 -4.77 15.67 8.06
CA ASP A 70 -4.09 16.86 8.56
C ASP A 70 -4.68 18.15 7.95
N ASN A 71 -5.56 18.80 8.72
CA ASN A 71 -6.21 20.05 8.34
C ASN A 71 -5.22 21.19 8.05
N ARG A 72 -3.98 21.14 8.58
CA ARG A 72 -2.95 22.17 8.32
C ARG A 72 -2.45 22.12 6.88
N ARG A 73 -2.60 20.98 6.21
CA ARG A 73 -2.15 20.77 4.82
C ARG A 73 -3.23 21.04 3.77
N ARG A 74 -4.47 21.35 4.17
CA ARG A 74 -5.57 21.66 3.24
C ARG A 74 -5.22 22.73 2.20
N PHE A 75 -4.54 23.79 2.63
CA PHE A 75 -4.14 24.90 1.75
C PHE A 75 -2.89 24.64 0.92
N ARG A 76 -2.05 23.67 1.32
CA ARG A 76 -0.76 23.36 0.66
C ARG A 76 -0.85 22.20 -0.32
N GLY A 77 -2.02 21.56 -0.41
CA GLY A 77 -2.20 20.32 -1.16
C GLY A 77 -1.72 19.10 -0.38
N HIS A 78 -2.24 17.93 -0.75
CA HIS A 78 -1.78 16.65 -0.22
C HIS A 78 -0.41 16.29 -0.81
N LYS A 79 0.43 15.54 -0.06
CA LYS A 79 1.60 14.88 -0.64
C LYS A 79 1.08 13.89 -1.70
N GLY A 80 1.20 14.25 -2.97
CA GLY A 80 0.80 13.40 -4.08
C GLY A 80 1.84 12.31 -4.34
N TYR A 81 1.34 11.14 -4.71
CA TYR A 81 2.06 10.07 -5.40
C TYR A 81 1.15 9.55 -6.51
#